data_AF-A0A1G2JQH2-F1
#
_entry.id   AF-A0A1G2JQH2-F1
#
_cell.length_a   1.000
_cell.length_b   1.000
_cell.length_c   1.000
_cell.angle_alpha   90.00
_cell.angle_beta   90.00
_cell.angle_gamma   90.00
#
_symmetry.space_group_name_H-M   'P 1'
#
loop_
_entity.id
_entity.type
_entity.pdbx_description
1 polymer ?
#
loop_
_entity_poly.entity_id
_entity_poly.type
_entity_poly.pdbx_seq_one_letter_code
_entity_poly.pdbx_strand_id
1 'polypeptide(L)'
;MKINFWGKIALVIAIVLVVTGFVVWYFSLQNLKPITTNNNQNNLANPASENCIQKGGTLLMRENKKGQYGVCLFEDNMQCEEWALLRGRCPVGGLKITGYENDAQIYCAITGGQVEGVGTSTPMCKRVDGTYCNTQANLDGECPDPNDPNPNAGNTEAP
;
A
#
# COMPACT_ATOMS: atom_id res chain seq x y z
N MET A 1 -39.15 64.48 3.97
CA MET A 1 -39.04 64.39 5.44
C MET A 1 -37.57 64.12 5.79
N LYS A 2 -36.84 65.09 6.36
CA LYS A 2 -35.40 64.94 6.66
C LYS A 2 -35.25 64.10 7.93
N ILE A 3 -34.63 62.92 7.83
CA ILE A 3 -34.30 62.09 8.99
C ILE A 3 -33.29 62.88 9.83
N ASN A 4 -33.67 63.21 11.07
CA ASN A 4 -32.81 63.93 12.01
C ASN A 4 -31.62 63.05 12.43
N PHE A 5 -30.60 63.67 13.03
CA PHE A 5 -29.35 62.99 13.40
C PHE A 5 -29.58 61.72 14.22
N TRP A 6 -30.54 61.75 15.15
CA TRP A 6 -30.96 60.61 15.95
C TRP A 6 -31.63 59.50 15.14
N GLY A 7 -32.47 59.84 14.15
CA GLY A 7 -33.05 58.87 13.23
C GLY A 7 -32.02 58.19 12.32
N LYS A 8 -30.94 58.89 11.95
CA LYS A 8 -29.82 58.29 11.20
C LYS A 8 -29.01 57.33 12.07
N ILE A 9 -28.77 57.67 13.34
CA ILE A 9 -28.10 56.78 14.30
C ILE A 9 -28.92 55.51 14.54
N ALA A 10 -30.23 55.65 14.76
CA ALA A 10 -31.12 54.49 14.94
C ALA A 10 -31.13 53.58 13.71
N LEU A 11 -31.12 54.14 12.49
CA LEU A 11 -31.04 53.39 11.24
C LEU A 11 -29.71 52.61 11.13
N VAL A 12 -28.57 53.24 11.45
CA VAL A 12 -27.26 52.59 11.40
C VAL A 12 -27.16 51.47 12.42
N ILE A 13 -27.65 51.67 13.64
CA ILE A 13 -27.68 50.62 14.67
C ILE A 13 -28.55 49.44 14.22
N ALA A 14 -29.72 49.70 13.64
CA ALA A 14 -30.59 48.64 13.13
C ALA A 14 -29.90 47.84 12.00
N ILE A 15 -29.20 48.50 11.07
CA ILE A 15 -28.45 47.84 10.00
C ILE A 15 -27.32 46.98 10.58
N VAL A 16 -26.57 47.49 11.56
CA VAL A 16 -25.48 46.75 12.21
C VAL A 16 -26.02 45.51 12.93
N LEU A 17 -27.16 45.61 13.63
CA LEU A 17 -27.78 44.47 14.30
C LEU A 17 -28.27 43.40 13.30
N VAL A 18 -28.82 43.80 12.16
CA VAL A 18 -29.23 42.88 11.09
C VAL A 18 -28.01 42.19 10.46
N VAL A 19 -26.95 42.94 10.15
CA VAL A 19 -25.73 42.39 9.55
C VAL A 19 -25.02 41.44 10.51
N THR A 20 -24.88 41.83 11.78
CA THR A 20 -24.24 40.96 12.79
C THR A 20 -25.06 39.69 13.05
N GLY A 21 -26.39 39.78 13.10
CA GLY A 21 -27.26 38.61 13.17
C GLY A 21 -27.11 37.67 11.97
N PHE A 22 -27.03 38.23 10.75
CA PHE A 22 -26.85 37.45 9.52
C PHE A 22 -25.46 36.78 9.45
N VAL A 23 -24.41 37.45 9.94
CA VAL A 23 -23.05 36.90 10.04
C VAL A 23 -23.01 35.74 11.04
N VAL A 24 -23.58 35.89 12.24
CA VAL A 24 -23.65 34.82 13.24
C VAL A 24 -24.46 33.62 12.74
N TRP A 25 -25.56 33.87 12.03
CA TRP A 25 -26.35 32.82 11.38
C TRP A 25 -25.56 32.11 10.28
N TYR A 26 -24.86 32.86 9.41
CA TYR A 26 -24.04 32.33 8.34
C TYR A 26 -22.88 31.46 8.88
N PHE A 27 -22.16 31.92 9.91
CA PHE A 27 -21.11 31.14 10.56
C PHE A 27 -21.67 29.91 11.31
N SER A 28 -22.89 29.98 11.84
CA SER A 28 -23.55 28.81 12.44
C SER A 28 -23.97 27.76 11.41
N LEU A 29 -24.34 28.17 10.18
CA LEU A 29 -24.64 27.27 9.07
C LEU A 29 -23.40 26.57 8.50
N GLN A 30 -22.21 27.16 8.61
CA GLN A 30 -20.96 26.53 8.18
C GLN A 30 -20.51 25.36 9.08
N ASN A 31 -21.13 25.17 10.25
CA ASN A 31 -20.87 24.02 11.12
C ASN A 31 -21.74 22.80 10.80
N LEU A 32 -22.71 22.91 9.88
CA LEU A 32 -23.34 21.73 9.28
C LEU A 32 -22.39 21.19 8.21
N LYS A 33 -21.38 20.43 8.65
CA LYS A 33 -20.63 19.54 7.77
C LYS A 33 -21.67 18.72 7.00
N PRO A 34 -21.66 18.68 5.65
CA PRO A 34 -22.53 17.75 4.95
C PRO A 34 -22.27 16.37 5.54
N ILE A 35 -23.33 15.70 5.99
CA ILE A 35 -23.27 14.27 6.29
C ILE A 35 -23.04 13.63 4.93
N THR A 36 -21.77 13.48 4.55
CA THR A 36 -21.40 12.44 3.60
C THR A 36 -21.86 11.18 4.28
N THR A 37 -22.98 10.65 3.81
CA THR A 37 -23.44 9.31 4.11
C THR A 37 -22.19 8.44 4.04
N ASN A 38 -21.73 7.97 5.21
CA ASN A 38 -20.72 6.93 5.26
C ASN A 38 -21.43 5.73 4.62
N ASN A 39 -21.33 5.64 3.29
CA ASN A 39 -21.26 4.36 2.65
C ASN A 39 -20.11 3.68 3.37
N ASN A 40 -20.45 2.86 4.36
CA ASN A 40 -19.67 1.69 4.73
C ASN A 40 -19.57 0.83 3.46
N GLN A 41 -18.85 1.32 2.46
CA GLN A 41 -17.95 0.48 1.71
C GLN A 41 -17.05 -0.06 2.80
N ASN A 42 -17.34 -1.28 3.24
CA ASN A 42 -16.38 -2.10 3.96
C ASN A 42 -15.19 -2.33 3.01
N ASN A 43 -14.44 -1.26 2.70
CA ASN A 43 -13.09 -1.35 2.18
C ASN A 43 -12.28 -1.83 3.37
N LEU A 44 -12.42 -3.12 3.67
CA LEU A 44 -11.56 -3.82 4.59
C LEU A 44 -10.16 -3.59 4.05
N ALA A 45 -9.38 -2.80 4.78
CA ALA A 45 -8.01 -2.52 4.40
C ALA A 45 -7.27 -3.85 4.23
N ASN A 46 -6.34 -3.88 3.27
CA ASN A 46 -5.54 -5.07 3.05
C ASN A 46 -4.71 -5.38 4.31
N PRO A 47 -4.91 -6.53 4.97
CA PRO A 47 -4.23 -6.84 6.23
C PRO A 47 -2.70 -6.91 6.09
N ALA A 48 -2.19 -7.30 4.92
CA ALA A 48 -0.75 -7.32 4.67
C ALA A 48 -0.18 -5.91 4.58
N SER A 49 -0.90 -5.00 3.92
CA SER A 49 -0.56 -3.58 3.83
C SER A 49 -0.60 -2.90 5.20
N GLU A 50 -1.64 -3.15 6.01
CA GLU A 50 -1.72 -2.63 7.38
C GLU A 50 -0.58 -3.16 8.25
N ASN A 51 -0.27 -4.45 8.15
CA ASN A 51 0.85 -5.04 8.87
C ASN A 51 2.18 -4.40 8.47
N CYS A 52 2.43 -4.13 7.18
CA CYS A 52 3.62 -3.41 6.74
C CYS A 52 3.80 -2.07 7.47
N ILE A 53 2.75 -1.25 7.50
CA ILE A 53 2.76 0.06 8.15
C ILE A 53 2.95 -0.08 9.66
N GLN A 54 2.26 -1.04 10.30
CA GLN A 54 2.41 -1.31 11.73
C GLN A 54 3.82 -1.77 12.11
N LYS A 55 4.55 -2.42 11.19
CA LYS A 55 5.96 -2.81 11.40
C LYS A 55 6.94 -1.67 11.10
N GLY A 56 6.45 -0.48 10.79
CA GLY A 56 7.28 0.70 10.53
C GLY A 56 7.80 0.78 9.09
N GLY A 57 7.28 -0.03 8.17
CA GLY A 57 7.60 0.06 6.75
C GLY A 57 6.67 1.01 5.99
N THR A 58 7.07 1.35 4.78
CA THR A 58 6.26 2.07 3.80
C THR A 58 5.82 1.11 2.71
N LEU A 59 4.53 1.10 2.38
CA LEU A 59 4.01 0.26 1.30
C LEU A 59 4.36 0.86 -0.07
N LEU A 60 4.97 0.04 -0.94
CA LEU A 60 5.24 0.35 -2.34
C LEU A 60 4.55 -0.68 -3.23
N MET A 61 3.78 -0.21 -4.20
CA MET A 61 3.19 -1.11 -5.20
C MET A 61 4.17 -1.33 -6.34
N ARG A 62 4.30 -2.60 -6.75
CA ARG A 62 5.09 -3.06 -7.89
C ARG A 62 4.20 -3.88 -8.81
N GLU A 63 4.65 -4.12 -10.03
CA GLU A 63 3.94 -4.88 -11.04
C GLU A 63 4.79 -6.03 -11.58
N ASN A 64 4.15 -7.13 -11.91
CA ASN A 64 4.70 -8.24 -12.68
C ASN A 64 3.61 -8.79 -13.62
N LYS A 65 3.88 -9.88 -14.34
CA LYS A 65 2.88 -10.48 -15.25
C LYS A 65 1.61 -10.95 -14.54
N LYS A 66 1.65 -11.20 -13.22
CA LYS A 66 0.48 -11.60 -12.42
C LYS A 66 -0.38 -10.41 -11.97
N GLY A 67 0.11 -9.18 -12.15
CA GLY A 67 -0.52 -7.95 -11.70
C GLY A 67 0.29 -7.22 -10.63
N GLN A 68 -0.39 -6.47 -9.78
CA GLN A 68 0.25 -5.69 -8.72
C GLN A 68 0.55 -6.52 -7.48
N TYR A 69 1.69 -6.24 -6.85
CA TYR A 69 2.06 -6.79 -5.55
C TYR A 69 2.64 -5.70 -4.64
N GLY A 70 2.43 -5.85 -3.34
CA GLY A 70 2.92 -4.90 -2.33
C GLY A 70 4.31 -5.27 -1.83
N VAL A 71 5.19 -4.28 -1.77
CA VAL A 71 6.51 -4.38 -1.15
C VAL A 71 6.55 -3.45 0.05
N CYS A 72 6.83 -4.00 1.21
CA CYS A 72 7.12 -3.26 2.42
C CYS A 72 8.58 -2.80 2.41
N LEU A 73 8.80 -1.49 2.25
CA LEU A 73 10.10 -0.85 2.28
C LEU A 73 10.42 -0.37 3.71
N PHE A 74 11.60 -0.72 4.20
CA PHE A 74 12.14 -0.28 5.48
C PHE A 74 13.36 0.63 5.28
N GLU A 75 13.99 1.05 6.39
CA GLU A 75 15.26 1.77 6.37
C GLU A 75 16.35 1.01 5.59
N ASP A 76 17.37 1.74 5.12
CA ASP A 76 18.48 1.19 4.33
C ASP A 76 18.05 0.37 3.10
N ASN A 77 16.87 0.69 2.54
CA ASN A 77 16.28 0.00 1.40
C ASN A 77 16.10 -1.52 1.64
N MET A 78 15.86 -1.91 2.88
CA MET A 78 15.49 -3.28 3.22
C MET A 78 14.04 -3.54 2.82
N GLN A 79 13.75 -4.73 2.29
CA GLN A 79 12.46 -5.00 1.66
C GLN A 79 11.88 -6.36 2.04
N CYS A 80 10.55 -6.43 2.11
CA CYS A 80 9.77 -7.66 2.16
C CYS A 80 8.56 -7.53 1.23
N GLU A 81 8.11 -8.62 0.61
CA GLU A 81 6.76 -8.65 0.04
C GLU A 81 5.73 -8.64 1.20
N GLU A 82 4.63 -7.90 1.07
CA GLU A 82 3.73 -7.61 2.19
C GLU A 82 3.11 -8.88 2.80
N TRP A 83 2.72 -9.86 1.98
CA TRP A 83 2.15 -11.11 2.45
C TRP A 83 3.21 -12.06 3.02
N ALA A 84 4.44 -12.01 2.52
CA ALA A 84 5.56 -12.73 3.10
C ALA A 84 5.91 -12.18 4.49
N LEU A 85 5.91 -10.85 4.67
CA LEU A 85 6.08 -10.22 5.98
C LEU A 85 4.94 -10.63 6.94
N LEU A 86 3.68 -10.54 6.51
CA LEU A 86 2.53 -10.91 7.33
C LEU A 86 2.61 -12.36 7.82
N ARG A 87 3.08 -13.28 6.98
CA ARG A 87 3.20 -14.71 7.29
C ARG A 87 4.51 -15.08 7.99
N GLY A 88 5.37 -14.11 8.30
CA GLY A 88 6.69 -14.36 8.91
C GLY A 88 7.68 -15.09 7.99
N ARG A 89 7.45 -15.10 6.68
CA ARG A 89 8.37 -15.65 5.66
C ARG A 89 9.45 -14.64 5.26
N CYS A 90 9.27 -13.38 5.62
CA CYS A 90 10.26 -12.34 5.49
C CYS A 90 10.40 -11.62 6.85
N PRO A 91 11.63 -11.35 7.33
CA PRO A 91 11.86 -10.79 8.66
C PRO A 91 11.29 -9.37 8.82
N VAL A 92 10.86 -9.06 10.05
CA VAL A 92 10.50 -7.68 10.44
C VAL A 92 11.73 -6.79 10.28
N GLY A 93 11.56 -5.65 9.62
CA GLY A 93 12.65 -4.76 9.23
C GLY A 93 13.16 -4.99 7.80
N GLY A 94 12.75 -6.06 7.12
CA GLY A 94 13.09 -6.32 5.72
C GLY A 94 14.30 -7.23 5.53
N LEU A 95 14.54 -7.63 4.29
CA LEU A 95 15.78 -8.27 3.84
C LEU A 95 16.63 -7.25 3.12
N LYS A 96 17.95 -7.36 3.31
CA LYS A 96 18.90 -6.60 2.51
C LYS A 96 18.90 -7.15 1.08
N ILE A 97 18.57 -6.30 0.11
CA ILE A 97 18.52 -6.69 -1.30
C ILE A 97 19.87 -6.54 -2.01
N THR A 98 20.87 -5.93 -1.36
CA THR A 98 22.20 -5.78 -1.95
C THR A 98 22.81 -7.16 -2.18
N GLY A 99 23.24 -7.42 -3.40
CA GLY A 99 23.72 -8.74 -3.82
C GLY A 99 22.78 -9.44 -4.79
N TYR A 100 21.55 -8.94 -4.98
CA TYR A 100 20.70 -9.33 -6.10
C TYR A 100 20.89 -8.39 -7.29
N GLU A 101 20.85 -8.94 -8.49
CA GLU A 101 21.17 -8.24 -9.74
C GLU A 101 19.93 -7.69 -10.45
N ASN A 102 18.75 -8.21 -10.15
CA ASN A 102 17.49 -7.83 -10.80
C ASN A 102 16.27 -8.07 -9.91
N ASP A 103 15.13 -7.51 -10.32
CA ASP A 103 13.86 -7.60 -9.60
C ASP A 103 13.37 -9.04 -9.41
N ALA A 104 13.71 -9.96 -10.33
CA ALA A 104 13.31 -11.36 -10.22
C ALA A 104 14.03 -12.09 -9.08
N GLN A 105 15.33 -11.86 -8.92
CA GLN A 105 16.11 -12.35 -7.78
C GLN A 105 15.61 -11.71 -6.48
N ILE A 106 15.38 -10.40 -6.48
CA ILE A 106 14.82 -9.68 -5.32
C ILE A 106 13.47 -10.29 -4.93
N TYR A 107 12.55 -10.45 -5.89
CA TYR A 107 11.21 -10.99 -5.67
C TYR A 107 11.24 -12.38 -5.03
N CYS A 108 12.12 -13.27 -5.51
CA CYS A 108 12.33 -14.57 -4.90
C CYS A 108 12.71 -14.43 -3.41
N ALA A 109 13.69 -13.58 -3.09
CA ALA A 109 14.15 -13.39 -1.72
C ALA A 109 13.08 -12.77 -0.82
N ILE A 110 12.43 -11.68 -1.26
CA ILE A 110 11.47 -10.92 -0.44
C ILE A 110 10.14 -11.66 -0.26
N THR A 111 9.85 -12.68 -1.07
CA THR A 111 8.72 -13.60 -0.88
C THR A 111 9.06 -14.78 0.06
N GLY A 112 10.30 -14.84 0.56
CA GLY A 112 10.81 -15.84 1.50
C GLY A 112 11.56 -17.00 0.85
N GLY A 113 11.78 -16.97 -0.46
CA GLY A 113 12.58 -17.96 -1.17
C GLY A 113 14.09 -17.74 -1.03
N GLN A 114 14.85 -18.71 -1.51
CA GLN A 114 16.31 -18.64 -1.61
C GLN A 114 16.72 -18.52 -3.07
N VAL A 115 17.55 -17.52 -3.38
CA VAL A 115 18.14 -17.35 -4.71
C VAL A 115 19.43 -18.18 -4.81
N GLU A 116 19.56 -18.95 -5.87
CA GLU A 116 20.77 -19.70 -6.23
C GLU A 116 21.29 -19.22 -7.59
N GLY A 117 22.61 -19.28 -7.80
CA GLY A 117 23.22 -18.87 -9.08
C GLY A 117 23.20 -17.37 -9.37
N VAL A 118 23.30 -16.51 -8.33
CA VAL A 118 23.56 -15.06 -8.52
C VAL A 118 24.85 -14.86 -9.34
N GLY A 119 24.83 -13.98 -10.34
CA GLY A 119 25.96 -13.77 -11.24
C GLY A 119 26.06 -14.79 -12.38
N THR A 120 25.09 -15.70 -12.50
CA THR A 120 25.01 -16.64 -13.63
C THR A 120 23.98 -16.16 -14.65
N SER A 121 23.98 -16.78 -15.84
CA SER A 121 22.97 -16.51 -16.87
C SER A 121 21.56 -16.97 -16.49
N THR A 122 21.44 -17.86 -15.50
CA THR A 122 20.19 -18.56 -15.18
C THR A 122 20.03 -18.67 -13.66
N PRO A 123 19.79 -17.54 -12.96
CA PRO A 123 19.54 -17.58 -11.52
C PRO A 123 18.24 -18.31 -11.21
N MET A 124 18.25 -19.08 -10.14
CA MET A 124 17.15 -19.96 -9.73
C MET A 124 16.56 -19.52 -8.40
N CYS A 125 15.26 -19.79 -8.22
CA CYS A 125 14.50 -19.51 -7.02
C CYS A 125 14.02 -20.82 -6.39
N LYS A 126 14.48 -21.09 -5.18
CA LYS A 126 13.93 -22.12 -4.31
C LYS A 126 12.87 -21.51 -3.40
N ARG A 127 11.60 -21.73 -3.71
CA ARG A 127 10.47 -21.21 -2.94
C ARG A 127 10.30 -21.92 -1.61
N VAL A 128 9.58 -21.29 -0.68
CA VAL A 128 9.24 -21.84 0.64
C VAL A 128 8.40 -23.13 0.58
N ASP A 129 7.70 -23.38 -0.53
CA ASP A 129 6.92 -24.59 -0.77
C ASP A 129 7.73 -25.73 -1.41
N GLY A 130 9.04 -25.51 -1.63
CA GLY A 130 9.93 -26.48 -2.26
C GLY A 130 10.00 -26.39 -3.79
N THR A 131 9.12 -25.60 -4.43
CA THR A 131 9.19 -25.35 -5.88
C THR A 131 10.54 -24.73 -6.23
N TYR A 132 11.15 -25.22 -7.30
CA TYR A 132 12.42 -24.72 -7.80
C TYR A 132 12.29 -24.37 -9.28
N CYS A 133 12.59 -23.12 -9.61
CA CYS A 133 12.40 -22.60 -10.97
C CYS A 133 13.27 -21.37 -11.21
N ASN A 134 13.45 -20.97 -12.47
CA ASN A 134 14.11 -19.70 -12.81
C ASN A 134 13.48 -18.50 -12.06
N THR A 135 14.30 -17.54 -11.60
CA THR A 135 13.78 -16.39 -10.84
C THR A 135 12.78 -15.54 -11.64
N GLN A 136 12.97 -15.39 -12.95
CA GLN A 136 12.05 -14.64 -13.81
C GLN A 136 10.72 -15.38 -13.94
N ALA A 137 10.75 -16.70 -14.14
CA ALA A 137 9.53 -17.52 -14.13
C ALA A 137 8.79 -17.40 -12.79
N ASN A 138 9.51 -17.32 -11.66
CA ASN A 138 8.91 -17.07 -10.36
C ASN A 138 8.23 -15.71 -10.26
N LEU A 139 8.91 -14.64 -10.69
CA LEU A 139 8.34 -13.30 -10.71
C LEU A 139 7.08 -13.23 -11.58
N ASP A 140 7.09 -13.93 -12.71
CA ASP A 140 6.01 -13.93 -13.69
C ASP A 140 4.85 -14.89 -13.34
N GLY A 141 5.04 -15.77 -12.36
CA GLY A 141 4.05 -16.78 -11.98
C GLY A 141 4.00 -18.00 -12.89
N GLU A 142 5.08 -18.25 -13.63
CA GLU A 142 5.23 -19.33 -14.60
C GLU A 142 5.92 -20.58 -14.00
N CYS A 143 6.21 -20.58 -12.70
CA CYS A 143 6.81 -21.75 -12.06
C CYS A 143 5.89 -22.98 -12.05
N PRO A 144 6.47 -24.19 -12.13
CA PRO A 144 5.81 -25.47 -11.90
C PRO A 144 4.91 -25.50 -10.65
N ASP A 145 3.78 -26.19 -10.72
CA ASP A 145 2.95 -26.44 -9.54
C ASP A 145 3.61 -27.52 -8.66
N PRO A 146 3.98 -27.21 -7.40
CA PRO A 146 4.60 -28.19 -6.50
C PRO A 146 3.68 -29.37 -6.14
N ASN A 147 2.37 -29.24 -6.34
CA ASN A 147 1.40 -30.30 -6.03
C ASN A 147 0.96 -31.08 -7.27
N ASP A 148 1.52 -30.79 -8.45
CA ASP A 148 1.22 -31.57 -9.64
C ASP A 148 1.79 -33.01 -9.47
N PRO A 149 0.94 -34.05 -9.47
CA PRO A 149 1.39 -35.43 -9.35
C PRO A 149 2.14 -35.93 -10.60
N ASN A 150 2.14 -35.16 -11.69
CA ASN A 150 2.89 -35.48 -12.90
C ASN A 150 4.41 -35.39 -12.63
N PRO A 151 5.17 -36.49 -12.79
CA PRO A 151 6.61 -36.48 -12.58
C PRO A 151 7.38 -35.62 -13.60
N ASN A 152 6.71 -35.12 -14.65
CA ASN A 152 7.28 -34.22 -15.66
C ASN A 152 6.80 -32.77 -15.51
N ALA A 153 6.16 -32.39 -14.39
CA ALA A 153 5.61 -31.04 -14.20
C ALA A 153 6.68 -29.94 -14.08
N GLY A 154 7.97 -30.27 -14.10
CA GLY A 154 9.06 -29.31 -14.00
C GLY A 154 9.43 -28.95 -12.55
N ASN A 155 8.81 -29.58 -11.55
CA ASN A 155 9.14 -29.50 -10.13
C ASN A 155 10.57 -29.97 -9.76
N THR A 156 11.36 -30.38 -10.76
CA THR A 156 12.80 -30.63 -10.69
C THR A 156 13.54 -29.91 -11.83
N GLU A 157 13.31 -28.61 -12.06
CA GLU A 157 14.20 -27.82 -12.93
C GLU A 157 15.64 -28.03 -12.42
N ALA A 158 16.46 -28.77 -13.15
CA ALA A 158 17.83 -29.03 -12.73
C ALA A 158 18.65 -27.72 -12.86
N PRO A 159 19.60 -27.47 -11.94
CA PRO A 159 20.53 -26.34 -12.05
C PRO A 159 21.38 -26.38 -13.33
#